data_AF-A0A183EVA5-F1
#
_entry.id   AF-A0A183EVA5-F1
#
_cell.length_a   1.000
_cell.length_b   1.000
_cell.length_c   1.000
_cell.angle_alpha   90.00
_cell.angle_beta   90.00
_cell.angle_gamma   90.00
#
_symmetry.space_group_name_H-M   'P 1'
#
loop_
_entity.id
_entity.type
_entity.pdbx_description
1 polymer ?
#
loop_
_entity_poly.entity_id
_entity_poly.type
_entity_poly.pdbx_seq_one_letter_code
_entity_poly.pdbx_strand_id
1 'polypeptide(L)'
;MNNRDELHSEYGFIAIKPGTKEVALSTVMDNGFVTIEQGPLVGKSIKLTLHDIGRISFSRDLPVHGTIREWRLLDSDTLEQRLMMETLTHRMQMHTFIRYKKIYPK
;
A
#
# COMPACT_ATOMS: atom_id res chain seq x y z
N MET A 1 -13.07 5.43 -25.07
CA MET A 1 -12.40 6.60 -24.45
C MET A 1 -12.21 6.29 -22.99
N ASN A 2 -11.03 6.54 -22.42
CA ASN A 2 -10.81 6.50 -20.97
C ASN A 2 -11.08 7.92 -20.45
N ASN A 3 -12.14 8.08 -19.66
CA ASN A 3 -12.57 9.37 -19.15
C ASN A 3 -11.69 9.91 -18.01
N ARG A 4 -10.68 9.14 -17.57
CA ARG A 4 -9.84 9.44 -16.41
C ARG A 4 -10.65 9.59 -15.12
N ASP A 5 -11.74 8.83 -15.03
CA ASP A 5 -12.53 8.74 -13.81
C ASP A 5 -11.65 8.21 -12.67
N GLU A 6 -11.80 8.80 -11.48
CA GLU A 6 -11.09 8.35 -10.28
C GLU A 6 -11.59 6.97 -9.87
N LEU A 7 -10.65 6.03 -9.66
CA LEU A 7 -10.96 4.65 -9.28
C LEU A 7 -10.65 4.35 -7.81
N HIS A 8 -9.58 4.93 -7.29
CA HIS A 8 -9.09 4.68 -5.93
C HIS A 8 -8.09 5.76 -5.52
N SER A 9 -8.25 6.28 -4.32
CA SER A 9 -7.33 7.20 -3.66
C SER A 9 -7.06 6.80 -2.22
N GLU A 10 -5.79 6.87 -1.82
CA GLU A 10 -5.35 6.63 -0.44
C GLU A 10 -4.40 7.75 0.03
N TYR A 11 -4.55 8.15 1.29
CA TYR A 11 -3.74 9.18 1.93
C TYR A 11 -3.27 8.69 3.29
N GLY A 12 -2.08 9.08 3.70
CA GLY A 12 -1.51 8.53 4.92
C GLY A 12 -0.14 9.07 5.29
N PHE A 13 0.45 8.40 6.27
CA PHE A 13 1.78 8.71 6.80
C PHE A 13 2.65 7.47 6.85
N ILE A 14 3.92 7.64 6.48
CA ILE A 14 4.99 6.66 6.72
C ILE A 14 5.83 7.12 7.90
N ALA A 15 6.06 6.23 8.86
CA ALA A 15 6.88 6.49 10.03
C ALA A 15 7.94 5.39 10.18
N ILE A 16 9.10 5.76 10.74
CA ILE A 16 10.17 4.82 11.08
C ILE A 16 10.35 4.85 12.59
N LYS A 17 10.42 3.67 13.20
CA LYS A 17 10.74 3.57 14.62
C LYS A 17 12.19 4.01 14.85
N PRO A 18 12.45 4.95 15.80
CA PRO A 18 13.80 5.48 16.03
C PRO A 18 14.82 4.38 16.31
N GLY A 19 15.98 4.48 15.67
CA GLY A 19 17.11 3.55 15.87
C GLY A 19 16.91 2.16 15.25
N THR A 20 15.81 1.91 14.52
CA THR A 20 15.57 0.62 13.86
C THR A 20 15.34 0.80 12.36
N LYS A 21 15.03 -0.30 11.68
CA LYS A 21 14.56 -0.32 10.29
C LYS A 21 13.09 -0.68 10.18
N GLU A 22 12.34 -0.62 11.29
CA GLU A 22 10.92 -0.93 11.31
C GLU A 22 10.13 0.29 10.80
N VAL A 23 9.36 0.06 9.75
CA VAL A 23 8.51 1.05 9.09
C VAL A 23 7.06 0.73 9.42
N ALA A 24 6.27 1.77 9.67
CA ALA A 24 4.82 1.70 9.73
C ALA A 24 4.22 2.63 8.66
N LEU A 25 3.15 2.17 8.01
CA LEU A 25 2.34 2.93 7.08
C LEU A 25 0.90 2.93 7.61
N SER A 26 0.32 4.12 7.75
CA SER A 26 -1.09 4.29 8.11
C SER A 26 -1.80 5.02 6.99
N THR A 27 -2.83 4.41 6.40
CA THR A 27 -3.59 5.02 5.29
C THR A 27 -5.09 5.03 5.53
N VAL A 28 -5.76 6.02 4.96
CA VAL A 28 -7.21 6.15 4.83
C VAL A 28 -7.52 6.17 3.33
N MET A 29 -8.56 5.43 2.93
CA MET A 29 -8.92 5.20 1.53
C MET A 29 -10.35 5.70 1.25
N ASP A 30 -10.59 6.14 0.01
CA ASP A 30 -11.89 6.62 -0.47
C ASP A 30 -13.01 5.56 -0.41
N ASN A 31 -12.65 4.28 -0.42
CA ASN A 31 -13.57 3.15 -0.24
C ASN A 31 -14.05 2.94 1.22
N GLY A 32 -13.60 3.76 2.17
CA GLY A 32 -13.99 3.70 3.57
C GLY A 32 -13.14 2.78 4.44
N PHE A 33 -11.94 2.39 3.97
CA PHE A 33 -10.98 1.59 4.73
C PHE A 33 -9.88 2.45 5.35
N VAL A 34 -9.42 2.01 6.51
CA VAL A 34 -8.22 2.51 7.17
C VAL A 34 -7.30 1.33 7.43
N THR A 35 -6.03 1.40 7.05
CA THR A 35 -5.08 0.30 7.30
C THR A 35 -3.87 0.76 8.08
N ILE A 36 -3.34 -0.16 8.88
CA ILE A 36 -2.02 -0.07 9.50
C ILE A 36 -1.19 -1.23 8.94
N GLU A 37 -0.12 -0.91 8.22
CA GLU A 37 0.81 -1.88 7.64
C GLU A 37 2.20 -1.68 8.25
N GLN A 38 2.93 -2.76 8.51
CA GLN A 38 4.24 -2.71 9.16
C GLN A 38 5.25 -3.64 8.49
N GLY A 39 6.53 -3.26 8.53
CA GLY A 39 7.61 -4.17 8.14
C GLY A 39 8.96 -3.49 7.98
N PRO A 40 10.01 -4.25 7.63
CA PRO A 40 11.37 -3.74 7.63
C PRO A 40 11.74 -3.02 6.33
N LEU A 41 12.54 -1.96 6.45
CA LEU A 41 13.34 -1.40 5.36
C LEU A 41 14.61 -2.24 5.17
N VAL A 42 14.77 -2.82 3.98
CA VAL A 42 15.95 -3.61 3.60
C VAL A 42 16.57 -3.02 2.34
N GLY A 43 17.72 -2.35 2.50
CA GLY A 43 18.38 -1.64 1.41
C GLY A 43 17.51 -0.49 0.89
N LYS A 44 16.98 -0.64 -0.31
CA LYS A 44 16.08 0.32 -0.98
C LYS A 44 14.65 -0.23 -1.16
N SER A 45 14.29 -1.24 -0.38
CA SER A 45 13.02 -1.93 -0.46
C SER A 45 12.31 -1.92 0.90
N ILE A 46 11.00 -1.70 0.90
CA ILE A 46 10.14 -1.84 2.06
C ILE A 46 9.10 -2.90 1.73
N LYS A 47 8.91 -3.87 2.63
CA LYS A 47 7.83 -4.84 2.57
C LYS A 47 6.96 -4.65 3.80
N LEU A 48 5.73 -4.20 3.59
CA LEU A 48 4.75 -3.92 4.62
C LEU A 48 3.67 -5.01 4.59
N THR A 49 3.32 -5.54 5.76
CA THR A 49 2.24 -6.51 5.94
C THR A 49 1.13 -5.85 6.74
N LEU A 50 -0.12 -6.12 6.38
CA LEU A 50 -1.28 -5.64 7.13
C LEU A 50 -1.20 -6.10 8.60
N HIS A 51 -1.27 -5.14 9.51
CA HIS A 51 -1.34 -5.38 10.95
C HIS A 51 -2.75 -5.13 11.47
N ASP A 52 -3.43 -4.08 10.97
CA ASP A 52 -4.80 -3.77 11.37
C ASP A 52 -5.57 -3.10 10.23
N ILE A 53 -6.91 -3.25 10.24
CA ILE A 53 -7.81 -2.67 9.24
C ILE A 53 -9.16 -2.27 9.86
N GLY A 54 -9.42 -0.96 9.86
CA GLY A 54 -10.71 -0.36 10.21
C GLY A 54 -11.59 -0.16 8.98
N ARG A 55 -12.92 -0.24 9.17
CA ARG A 55 -13.92 -0.08 8.10
C ARG A 55 -15.09 0.76 8.59
N ILE A 56 -15.58 1.64 7.72
CA ILE A 56 -16.86 2.32 7.94
C ILE A 56 -17.99 1.28 7.84
N SER A 57 -18.90 1.24 8.80
CA SER A 57 -19.93 0.18 8.92
C SER A 57 -20.87 0.07 7.73
N PHE A 58 -21.07 1.18 7.00
CA PHE A 58 -21.89 1.24 5.80
C PHE A 58 -21.08 1.25 4.49
N SER A 59 -19.74 1.11 4.56
CA SER A 59 -18.94 0.88 3.35
C SER A 59 -19.24 -0.50 2.78
N ARG A 60 -19.03 -0.64 1.47
CA ARG A 60 -19.20 -1.93 0.79
C ARG A 60 -18.29 -2.94 1.48
N ASP A 61 -18.87 -4.03 1.98
CA ASP A 61 -18.13 -5.11 2.62
C ASP A 61 -17.29 -5.85 1.56
N LEU A 62 -16.10 -5.30 1.28
CA LEU A 62 -15.05 -6.01 0.59
C LEU A 62 -14.24 -6.69 1.69
N PRO A 63 -14.30 -8.04 1.78
CA PRO A 63 -13.75 -8.74 2.92
C PRO A 63 -12.24 -8.93 2.77
N VAL A 64 -11.51 -7.81 2.68
CA VAL A 64 -10.04 -7.78 2.67
C VAL A 64 -9.57 -8.36 4.00
N HIS A 65 -8.82 -9.45 3.92
CA HIS A 65 -8.32 -10.18 5.09
C HIS A 65 -6.86 -9.84 5.36
N GLY A 66 -6.06 -9.66 4.31
CA GLY A 66 -4.64 -9.36 4.41
C GLY A 66 -4.13 -8.57 3.20
N THR A 67 -3.10 -7.76 3.42
CA THR A 67 -2.34 -7.10 2.34
C THR A 67 -0.84 -7.30 2.58
N ILE A 68 -0.10 -7.36 1.47
CA ILE A 68 1.35 -7.22 1.47
C ILE A 68 1.69 -6.16 0.42
N ARG A 69 2.27 -5.05 0.86
CA ARG A 69 2.73 -3.96 0.01
C ARG A 69 4.23 -3.99 -0.10
N GLU A 70 4.73 -3.99 -1.33
CA GLU A 70 6.16 -3.93 -1.61
C GLU A 70 6.47 -2.66 -2.41
N TRP A 71 7.38 -1.86 -1.86
CA TRP A 71 7.96 -0.71 -2.55
C TRP A 71 9.44 -0.96 -2.74
N ARG A 72 9.91 -0.76 -3.97
CA ARG A 72 11.33 -0.92 -4.31
C ARG A 72 11.77 0.20 -5.23
N LEU A 73 12.80 0.93 -4.80
CA LEU A 73 13.52 1.84 -5.68
C LEU A 73 14.47 1.00 -6.56
N LEU A 74 14.16 0.89 -7.85
CA LEU A 74 14.97 0.12 -8.81
C LEU A 74 16.25 0.87 -9.18
N ASP A 75 16.13 2.18 -9.35
CA ASP A 75 17.20 3.14 -9.65
C ASP A 75 16.79 4.54 -9.15
N SER A 76 17.59 5.58 -9.40
CA SER A 76 17.31 6.95 -8.91
C SER A 76 15.96 7.51 -9.35
N ASP A 77 15.37 7.00 -10.42
CA ASP A 77 14.23 7.60 -11.10
C ASP A 77 13.03 6.63 -11.27
N THR A 78 13.14 5.42 -10.74
CA THR A 78 12.13 4.37 -10.92
C THR A 78 11.72 3.72 -9.61
N LEU A 79 10.47 3.96 -9.21
CA LEU A 79 9.83 3.29 -8.08
C LEU A 79 8.91 2.17 -8.61
N GLU A 80 9.09 0.96 -8.11
CA GLU A 80 8.16 -0.15 -8.31
C GLU A 80 7.30 -0.33 -7.08
N GLN A 81 5.98 -0.46 -7.29
CA GLN A 81 5.00 -0.80 -6.26
C GLN A 81 4.25 -2.07 -6.65
N ARG A 82 4.12 -2.97 -5.68
CA ARG A 82 3.26 -4.15 -5.76
C ARG A 82 2.33 -4.17 -4.55
N LEU A 83 1.07 -4.50 -4.79
CA LEU A 83 0.14 -4.81 -3.72
C LEU A 83 -0.39 -6.22 -3.95
N MET A 84 -0.13 -7.09 -2.99
CA MET A 84 -0.80 -8.38 -2.87
C MET A 84 -1.95 -8.25 -1.87
N MET A 85 -3.05 -8.92 -2.15
CA MET A 85 -4.25 -8.88 -1.33
C MET A 85 -4.82 -10.29 -1.18
N GLU A 86 -5.25 -10.59 0.03
CA GLU A 86 -6.06 -11.74 0.40
C GLU A 86 -7.44 -11.26 0.83
N THR A 87 -8.48 -11.98 0.41
CA THR A 87 -9.86 -11.75 0.83
C THR A 87 -10.43 -13.03 1.43
N LEU A 88 -11.62 -12.99 2.04
CA LEU A 88 -12.27 -14.20 2.57
C LEU A 88 -12.42 -15.33 1.54
N THR A 89 -12.52 -15.01 0.24
CA THR A 89 -12.74 -15.99 -0.83
C THR A 89 -11.52 -16.28 -1.69
N HIS A 90 -10.46 -15.47 -1.59
CA HIS A 90 -9.27 -15.58 -2.42
C HIS A 90 -8.02 -15.48 -1.59
N ARG A 91 -7.12 -16.45 -1.73
CA ARG A 91 -5.79 -16.44 -1.12
C ARG A 91 -4.97 -15.24 -1.60
N MET A 92 -3.91 -14.92 -0.85
CA MET A 92 -2.95 -13.87 -1.20
C MET A 92 -2.48 -13.98 -2.66
N GLN A 93 -2.82 -12.96 -3.45
CA GLN A 93 -2.48 -12.87 -4.86
C GLN A 93 -2.18 -11.42 -5.25
N MET A 94 -1.54 -11.23 -6.41
CA MET A 94 -1.26 -9.88 -6.93
C MET A 94 -2.57 -9.15 -7.22
N HIS A 95 -2.79 -8.03 -6.55
CA HIS A 95 -3.92 -7.14 -6.79
C HIS A 95 -3.54 -6.01 -7.73
N THR A 96 -2.40 -5.35 -7.48
CA THR A 96 -1.87 -4.30 -8.38
C THR A 96 -0.35 -4.39 -8.52
N PHE A 97 0.12 -3.93 -9.67
CA PHE A 97 1.53 -3.75 -10.00
C PHE A 97 1.69 -2.48 -10.84
N ILE A 98 2.62 -1.62 -10.44
CA ILE A 98 2.88 -0.36 -11.16
C ILE A 98 4.34 0.09 -10.98
N ARG A 99 4.87 0.75 -12.02
CA ARG A 99 6.16 1.42 -12.00
C ARG A 99 5.96 2.91 -12.27
N TYR A 100 6.50 3.73 -11.39
CA TYR A 100 6.47 5.18 -11.50
C TYR A 100 7.82 5.71 -11.97
N LYS A 101 7.78 6.80 -12.73
CA LYS A 101 8.96 7.60 -13.04
C LYS A 101 8.96 8.85 -12.20
N LYS A 102 10.11 9.18 -11.63
CA LYS A 102 10.30 10.43 -10.90
C LYS A 102 10.11 11.60 -11.86
N ILE A 103 9.28 12.56 -11.45
CA ILE A 103 9.01 13.79 -12.22
C ILE A 103 9.52 15.06 -11.51
N TYR A 104 9.90 14.96 -10.23
CA TYR A 104 10.38 16.07 -9.41
C TYR A 104 11.16 15.57 -8.17
N PRO A 105 12.15 16.32 -7.63
CA PRO A 105 12.86 17.40 -8.31
C PRO A 105 13.59 16.84 -9.54
N LYS A 106 13.69 17.67 -10.58
CA LYS A 106 14.50 17.32 -11.76
C LYS A 106 15.96 17.10 -11.36
#